data_AF-A0A7J2INX4-F1
#
_entry.id   AF-A0A7J2INX4-F1
#
_cell.length_a   1.000
_cell.length_b   1.000
_cell.length_c   1.000
_cell.angle_alpha   90.00
_cell.angle_beta   90.00
_cell.angle_gamma   90.00
#
_symmetry.space_group_name_H-M   'P 1'
#
loop_
_entity.id
_entity.type
_entity.pdbx_description
1 polymer ?
#
loop_
_entity_poly.entity_id
_entity_poly.type
_entity_poly.pdbx_seq_one_letter_code
_entity_poly.pdbx_strand_id
1 'polypeptide(L)'
;MIPLIYILALLITGALVGLVSGMLGVGGCFIMIPVQFWILTAMGIDPTIAIRVAFGTNLLVVFPTALSGALRHNKKDAVLWRHAIILGLTSVVFTFTGAYLASILSG
;
A
#
# COMPACT_ATOMS: atom_id res chain seq x y z
N MET A 1 -13.31 -22.84 -14.76
CA MET A 1 -12.11 -22.41 -15.51
C MET A 1 -11.75 -20.94 -15.32
N ILE A 2 -12.73 -20.03 -15.29
CA ILE A 2 -12.57 -18.59 -14.99
C ILE A 2 -11.80 -18.28 -13.68
N PRO A 3 -11.95 -19.00 -12.54
CA PRO A 3 -11.25 -18.62 -11.30
C PRO A 3 -9.72 -18.83 -11.36
N LEU A 4 -9.23 -19.78 -12.16
CA LEU A 4 -7.80 -20.06 -12.24
C LEU A 4 -7.03 -18.94 -12.98
N ILE A 5 -7.66 -18.34 -14.00
CA ILE A 5 -7.06 -17.24 -14.76
C ILE A 5 -6.84 -16.01 -13.85
N TYR A 6 -7.78 -15.74 -12.95
CA TYR A 6 -7.70 -14.62 -12.01
C TYR A 6 -6.63 -14.83 -10.95
N ILE A 7 -6.49 -16.06 -10.44
CA ILE A 7 -5.44 -16.40 -9.48
C ILE A 7 -4.05 -16.24 -10.13
N LEU A 8 -3.88 -16.71 -11.37
CA LEU A 8 -2.63 -16.56 -12.11
C LEU A 8 -2.31 -15.09 -12.42
N ALA A 9 -3.32 -14.30 -12.83
CA ALA A 9 -3.16 -12.87 -13.06
C ALA A 9 -2.76 -12.12 -11.78
N LEU A 10 -3.37 -12.45 -10.64
CA LEU A 10 -3.01 -11.91 -9.32
C LEU A 10 -1.56 -12.27 -8.94
N LEU A 11 -1.14 -13.50 -9.18
CA LEU A 11 0.21 -13.99 -8.88
C LEU A 11 1.27 -13.27 -9.70
N ILE A 12 1.07 -13.17 -11.02
CA ILE A 12 2.01 -12.49 -11.92
C ILE A 12 2.10 -11.00 -11.60
N THR A 13 0.95 -10.37 -11.35
CA THR A 13 0.91 -8.95 -11.01
C THR A 13 1.56 -8.72 -9.65
N GLY A 14 1.28 -9.55 -8.65
CA GLY A 14 1.94 -9.49 -7.34
C GLY A 14 3.46 -9.67 -7.43
N ALA A 15 3.94 -10.58 -8.29
CA ALA A 15 5.36 -10.81 -8.51
C ALA A 15 6.05 -9.60 -9.16
N LEU A 16 5.46 -9.04 -10.22
CA LEU A 16 6.00 -7.85 -10.91
C LEU A 16 5.98 -6.62 -10.01
N VAL A 17 4.87 -6.39 -9.30
CA VAL A 17 4.74 -5.29 -8.33
C VAL A 17 5.73 -5.46 -7.20
N GLY A 18 5.88 -6.67 -6.66
CA GLY A 18 6.86 -6.97 -5.62
C GLY A 18 8.29 -6.69 -6.06
N LEU A 19 8.64 -7.02 -7.31
CA LEU A 19 9.95 -6.75 -7.88
C LEU A 19 10.19 -5.24 -8.07
N VAL A 20 9.24 -4.54 -8.69
CA VAL A 20 9.33 -3.09 -8.93
C VAL A 20 9.38 -2.31 -7.63
N SER A 21 8.53 -2.64 -6.66
CA SER A 21 8.52 -1.98 -5.35
C SER A 21 9.73 -2.35 -4.49
N GLY A 22 10.27 -3.55 -4.64
CA GLY A 22 11.53 -3.94 -4.01
C GLY A 22 12.73 -3.18 -4.57
N MET A 23 12.75 -2.89 -5.88
CA MET A 23 13.80 -2.11 -6.53
C MET A 23 13.68 -0.61 -6.24
N LEU A 24 12.46 -0.06 -6.27
CA LEU A 24 12.23 1.37 -6.05
C LEU A 24 12.24 1.77 -4.57
N GLY A 25 12.01 0.82 -3.65
CA GLY A 25 11.94 1.10 -2.21
C GLY A 25 10.72 1.95 -1.80
N VAL A 26 9.85 2.32 -2.75
CA VAL A 26 8.58 3.00 -2.54
C VAL A 26 7.54 1.91 -2.31
N GLY A 27 7.07 1.73 -1.08
CA GLY A 27 6.13 0.66 -0.73
C GLY A 27 5.03 0.48 -1.78
N GLY A 28 4.86 -0.74 -2.29
CA GLY A 28 4.13 -1.04 -3.54
C GLY A 28 2.64 -0.78 -3.59
N CYS A 29 2.12 -0.07 -2.59
CA CYS A 29 0.72 0.33 -2.47
C CYS A 29 0.23 1.10 -3.70
N PHE A 30 1.06 1.93 -4.32
CA PHE A 30 0.67 2.69 -5.53
C PHE A 30 0.23 1.79 -6.69
N ILE A 31 0.83 0.60 -6.84
CA ILE A 31 0.46 -0.35 -7.89
C ILE A 31 -0.55 -1.37 -7.37
N MET A 32 -0.41 -1.81 -6.12
CA MET A 32 -1.25 -2.86 -5.54
C MET A 32 -2.70 -2.41 -5.31
N ILE A 33 -2.94 -1.14 -4.98
CA ILE A 33 -4.30 -0.57 -4.80
C ILE A 33 -5.13 -0.62 -6.10
N PRO A 34 -4.69 -0.02 -7.24
CA PRO A 34 -5.47 -0.06 -8.47
C PRO A 34 -5.68 -1.50 -8.95
N VAL A 35 -4.65 -2.35 -8.92
CA VAL A 35 -4.78 -3.77 -9.31
C VAL A 35 -5.86 -4.47 -8.50
N GLN A 36 -5.85 -4.34 -7.17
CA GLN A 36 -6.89 -4.94 -6.33
C GLN A 36 -8.27 -4.35 -6.62
N PHE A 37 -8.37 -3.04 -6.83
CA PHE A 37 -9.63 -2.40 -7.20
C PHE A 37 -10.21 -2.96 -8.51
N TRP A 38 -9.40 -3.07 -9.57
CA TRP A 38 -9.82 -3.64 -10.86
C TRP A 38 -10.30 -5.08 -10.74
N ILE A 39 -9.66 -5.87 -9.89
CA ILE A 39 -10.01 -7.28 -9.71
C ILE A 39 -11.29 -7.42 -8.90
N LEU A 40 -11.44 -6.66 -7.80
CA LEU A 40 -12.64 -6.67 -6.97
C LEU A 40 -13.87 -6.18 -7.75
N THR A 41 -13.71 -5.13 -8.56
CA THR A 41 -14.78 -4.65 -9.45
C THR A 41 -15.11 -5.64 -10.56
N ALA A 42 -14.12 -6.31 -11.16
CA ALA A 42 -14.35 -7.39 -12.13
C ALA A 42 -15.06 -8.61 -11.51
N MET A 43 -14.93 -8.84 -10.21
CA MET A 43 -15.68 -9.86 -9.45
C MET A 43 -17.11 -9.43 -9.10
N GLY A 44 -17.54 -8.23 -9.48
CA GLY A 44 -18.89 -7.71 -9.25
C GLY A 44 -19.09 -7.06 -7.87
N ILE A 45 -18.00 -6.72 -7.16
CA ILE A 45 -18.08 -6.00 -5.89
C ILE A 45 -18.33 -4.52 -6.16
N ASP A 46 -19.21 -3.91 -5.36
CA ASP A 46 -19.49 -2.47 -5.42
C ASP A 46 -18.18 -1.64 -5.38
N PRO A 47 -17.98 -0.68 -6.29
CA PRO A 47 -16.76 0.12 -6.36
C PRO A 47 -16.39 0.82 -5.05
N THR A 48 -17.39 1.23 -4.26
CA THR A 48 -17.20 1.90 -2.96
C THR A 48 -16.61 0.95 -1.93
N ILE A 49 -17.01 -0.31 -1.97
CA ILE A 49 -16.49 -1.35 -1.08
C ILE A 49 -15.12 -1.81 -1.59
N ALA A 50 -14.97 -2.00 -2.90
CA ALA A 50 -13.74 -2.43 -3.54
C ALA A 50 -12.57 -1.49 -3.20
N ILE A 51 -12.77 -0.17 -3.29
CA ILE A 51 -11.72 0.80 -2.98
C ILE A 51 -11.33 0.77 -1.50
N ARG A 52 -12.30 0.66 -0.58
CA ARG A 52 -12.05 0.58 0.86
C ARG A 52 -11.27 -0.69 1.23
N VAL A 53 -11.63 -1.82 0.63
CA VAL A 53 -10.95 -3.11 0.85
C VAL A 53 -9.53 -3.09 0.29
N ALA A 54 -9.33 -2.51 -0.90
CA ALA A 54 -8.00 -2.38 -1.51
C ALA A 54 -7.06 -1.53 -0.65
N PHE A 55 -7.51 -0.36 -0.19
CA PHE A 55 -6.71 0.49 0.72
C PHE A 55 -6.46 -0.21 2.07
N GLY A 56 -7.49 -0.79 2.67
CA GLY A 56 -7.38 -1.46 3.97
C GLY A 56 -6.39 -2.63 3.95
N THR A 57 -6.43 -3.46 2.90
CA THR A 57 -5.53 -4.60 2.73
C THR A 57 -4.08 -4.14 2.55
N ASN A 58 -3.84 -3.09 1.76
CA ASN A 58 -2.50 -2.55 1.57
C ASN A 58 -1.91 -1.96 2.86
N LEU A 59 -2.71 -1.28 3.68
CA LEU A 59 -2.27 -0.80 4.98
C LEU A 59 -1.87 -1.96 5.92
N LEU A 60 -2.64 -3.05 5.91
CA LEU A 60 -2.32 -4.26 6.67
C LEU A 60 -1.00 -4.89 6.22
N VAL A 61 -0.72 -4.89 4.91
CA VAL A 61 0.51 -5.47 4.34
C VAL A 61 1.73 -4.58 4.60
N VAL A 62 1.58 -3.25 4.46
CA VAL A 62 2.71 -2.32 4.57
C VAL A 62 3.18 -2.15 6.01
N PHE A 63 2.28 -2.24 6.99
CA PHE A 63 2.61 -2.04 8.41
C PHE A 63 3.69 -3.03 8.94
N PRO A 64 3.53 -4.36 8.84
CA PRO A 64 4.53 -5.31 9.31
C PRO A 64 5.80 -5.31 8.44
N THR A 65 5.69 -5.04 7.15
CA THR A 65 6.84 -4.99 6.24
C THR A 65 7.71 -3.77 6.50
N ALA A 66 7.11 -2.59 6.70
CA ALA A 66 7.82 -1.37 7.10
C ALA A 66 8.47 -1.52 8.48
N LEU A 67 7.76 -2.12 9.45
CA LEU A 67 8.31 -2.38 10.78
C LEU A 67 9.52 -3.33 10.72
N SER A 68 9.41 -4.44 9.99
CA SER A 68 10.52 -5.37 9.77
C SER A 68 11.72 -4.69 9.09
N GLY A 69 11.46 -3.87 8.08
CA GLY A 69 12.48 -3.07 7.38
C GLY A 69 13.21 -2.10 8.32
N ALA A 70 12.46 -1.35 9.13
CA ALA A 70 12.98 -0.41 10.12
C ALA A 70 13.84 -1.12 11.18
N LEU A 71 13.37 -2.25 11.72
CA LEU A 71 14.11 -3.05 12.69
C LEU A 71 15.42 -3.58 12.11
N ARG A 72 15.42 -4.07 10.87
CA ARG A 72 16.63 -4.57 10.19
C ARG A 72 17.66 -3.48 9.93
N HIS A 73 17.22 -2.26 9.57
CA HIS A 73 18.11 -1.13 9.37
C HIS A 73 18.63 -0.58 10.71
N ASN A 74 17.81 -0.59 11.75
CA ASN A 74 18.24 -0.18 13.09
C ASN A 74 19.34 -1.09 13.64
N LYS A 75 19.27 -2.40 13.37
CA LYS A 75 20.34 -3.36 13.73
C LYS A 75 21.69 -3.08 13.04
N LYS A 76 21.73 -2.20 12.04
CA LYS A 76 22.95 -1.81 11.31
C LYS A 76 23.40 -0.39 11.64
N ASP A 77 22.84 0.23 12.69
CA ASP A 77 23.08 1.64 13.08
C ASP A 77 22.85 2.66 11.94
N ALA A 78 22.11 2.27 10.90
CA ALA A 78 21.85 3.08 9.73
C ALA A 78 20.60 3.97 9.87
N VAL A 79 19.99 4.01 11.06
CA VAL A 79 18.73 4.73 11.31
C VAL A 79 19.01 6.02 12.06
N LEU A 80 18.83 7.15 11.38
CA LEU A 80 18.83 8.46 11.99
C LEU A 80 17.49 8.73 12.68
N TRP A 81 17.34 8.22 13.91
CA TRP A 81 16.08 8.28 14.69
C TRP A 81 15.47 9.67 14.79
N ARG A 82 16.30 10.71 14.93
CA ARG A 82 15.82 12.11 14.95
C ARG A 82 15.08 12.49 13.66
N HIS A 83 15.63 12.13 12.50
CA HIS A 83 15.01 12.40 11.21
C HIS A 83 13.78 11.50 11.00
N ALA A 84 13.86 10.24 11.39
CA ALA A 84 12.74 9.30 11.29
C ALA A 84 11.50 9.77 12.07
N ILE A 85 11.70 10.29 13.29
CA ILE A 85 10.61 10.82 14.13
C ILE A 85 10.04 12.11 13.54
N ILE A 86 10.88 13.04 13.09
CA ILE A 86 10.41 14.31 12.48
C ILE A 86 9.60 14.00 11.21
N LEU A 87 10.10 13.13 10.35
CA LEU A 87 9.39 12.70 9.14
C LEU A 87 8.12 11.95 9.49
N GLY A 88 8.12 11.06 10.48
CA GLY A 88 6.93 10.35 10.94
C GLY A 88 5.83 11.30 11.46
N LEU A 89 6.19 12.22 12.35
CA LEU A 89 5.24 13.21 12.91
C LEU A 89 4.65 14.11 11.83
N THR A 90 5.51 14.66 10.95
CA THR A 90 5.04 15.49 9.83
C THR A 90 4.14 14.68 8.89
N SER A 91 4.51 13.44 8.57
CA SER A 91 3.68 12.54 7.74
C SER A 91 2.29 12.34 8.33
N VAL A 92 2.18 12.13 9.64
CA VAL A 92 0.89 11.96 10.32
C VAL A 92 0.02 13.20 10.11
N VAL A 93 0.55 14.39 10.41
CA VAL A 93 -0.19 15.65 10.25
C VAL A 93 -0.66 15.83 8.80
N PHE A 94 0.24 15.72 7.83
CA PHE A 94 -0.10 15.87 6.41
C PHE A 94 -1.09 14.81 5.92
N THR A 95 -0.99 13.56 6.39
CA THR A 95 -1.91 12.47 6.00
C THR A 95 -3.33 12.75 6.49
N PHE A 96 -3.49 13.14 7.75
CA PHE A 96 -4.81 13.48 8.30
C PHE A 96 -5.40 14.72 7.62
N THR A 97 -4.60 15.77 7.43
CA THR A 97 -5.06 16.98 6.72
C THR A 97 -5.43 16.68 5.27
N GLY A 98 -4.63 15.89 4.56
CA GLY A 98 -4.90 15.48 3.18
C GLY A 98 -6.16 14.62 3.07
N ALA A 99 -6.34 13.66 3.97
CA ALA A 99 -7.55 12.83 4.02
C ALA A 99 -8.80 13.67 4.32
N TYR A 100 -8.70 14.64 5.23
CA TYR A 100 -9.79 15.57 5.52
C TYR A 100 -10.13 16.45 4.32
N LEU A 101 -9.14 17.04 3.65
CA LEU A 101 -9.36 17.81 2.42
C LEU A 101 -10.02 16.95 1.31
N ALA A 102 -9.54 15.72 1.13
CA ALA A 102 -10.10 14.80 0.16
C ALA A 102 -11.57 14.45 0.47
N SER A 103 -11.96 14.43 1.75
CA SER A 103 -13.35 14.18 2.16
C SER A 103 -14.31 15.34 1.85
N ILE A 104 -13.78 16.55 1.71
CA ILE A 104 -14.57 17.75 1.38
C ILE A 104 -14.69 17.93 -0.14
N LEU A 105 -13.71 17.43 -0.89
CA LEU A 105 -13.75 17.45 -2.35
C LEU A 105 -14.81 16.47 -2.84
N SER A 106 -15.86 16.99 -3.47
CA SER A 106 -16.88 16.19 -4.14
C SER A 106 -16.28 15.58 -5.42
N GLY A 107 -15.73 14.37 -5.27
CA GLY A 107 -15.33 13.49 -6.37
C GLY A 107 -16.38 12.43 -6.67
#